data_AF-A0A660W658-F1
#
_entry.id   AF-A0A660W658-F1
#
_cell.length_a   1.000
_cell.length_b   1.000
_cell.length_c   1.000
_cell.angle_alpha   90.00
_cell.angle_beta   90.00
_cell.angle_gamma   90.00
#
_symmetry.space_group_name_H-M   'P 1'
#
loop_
_entity.id
_entity.type
_entity.pdbx_description
1 polymer ?
#
loop_
_entity_poly.entity_id
_entity_poly.type
_entity_poly.pdbx_seq_one_letter_code
_entity_poly.pdbx_strand_id
1 'polypeptide(L)'
;MKFTRFDNTFVVRLEQGEDIVPALNAFCAEQAVTGAVLHGIGAVKEATLGYYSLEKEEYVRRDFRGEFEIVNLAGNVTVLEGKPFVHAHVALAGRDEQRPADDFKAVGGHLFRGIISATAEIIITSIGAAIRRTKLPGATLALIDLPQHRNG
;
A
#
# COMPACT_ATOMS: atom_id res chain seq x y z
N MET A 1 -14.64 -2.07 -7.43
CA MET A 1 -13.55 -1.33 -8.10
C MET A 1 -13.92 -0.93 -9.52
N LYS A 2 -13.45 0.24 -9.97
CA LYS A 2 -13.46 0.69 -11.38
C LYS A 2 -12.09 1.23 -11.77
N PHE A 3 -11.74 1.22 -13.05
CA PHE A 3 -10.51 1.86 -13.51
C PHE A 3 -10.60 2.34 -14.96
N THR A 4 -9.69 3.24 -15.32
CA THR A 4 -9.36 3.57 -16.71
C THR A 4 -7.84 3.59 -16.88
N ARG A 5 -7.38 3.50 -18.13
CA ARG A 5 -5.96 3.49 -18.48
C ARG A 5 -5.65 4.59 -19.49
N PHE A 6 -4.57 5.32 -19.23
CA PHE A 6 -3.96 6.30 -20.12
C PHE A 6 -2.49 5.92 -20.28
N ASP A 7 -2.10 5.41 -21.45
CA ASP A 7 -0.75 4.92 -21.74
C ASP A 7 -0.21 3.92 -20.71
N ASN A 8 0.76 4.31 -19.88
CA ASN A 8 1.35 3.52 -18.80
C ASN A 8 0.74 3.80 -17.43
N THR A 9 -0.28 4.66 -17.34
CA THR A 9 -0.92 5.06 -16.09
C THR A 9 -2.33 4.49 -15.99
N PHE A 10 -2.66 3.94 -14.83
CA PHE A 10 -4.00 3.51 -14.46
C PHE A 10 -4.57 4.48 -13.42
N VAL A 11 -5.80 4.91 -13.63
CA VAL A 11 -6.60 5.60 -12.62
C VAL A 11 -7.59 4.59 -12.08
N VAL A 12 -7.37 4.16 -10.84
CA VAL A 12 -8.13 3.11 -10.16
C VAL A 12 -8.99 3.77 -9.07
N ARG A 13 -10.24 3.34 -8.98
CA ARG A 13 -11.16 3.73 -7.90
C ARG A 13 -11.63 2.50 -7.16
N LEU A 14 -11.22 2.38 -5.91
CA LEU A 14 -11.77 1.40 -4.98
C LEU A 14 -13.10 1.88 -4.42
N GLU A 15 -14.00 0.93 -4.19
CA GLU A 15 -15.36 1.13 -3.72
C GLU A 15 -15.50 0.64 -2.28
N GLN A 16 -16.58 1.06 -1.64
CA GLN A 16 -16.87 0.75 -0.25
C GLN A 16 -16.77 -0.75 0.05
N GLY A 17 -16.09 -1.09 1.16
CA GLY A 17 -15.92 -2.47 1.62
C GLY A 17 -14.74 -3.21 1.00
N GLU A 18 -14.09 -2.68 -0.04
CA GLU A 18 -12.87 -3.27 -0.58
C GLU A 18 -11.67 -3.06 0.37
N ASP A 19 -10.80 -4.06 0.46
CA ASP A 19 -9.51 -3.95 1.16
C ASP A 19 -8.42 -3.54 0.17
N ILE A 20 -7.78 -2.39 0.42
CA ILE A 20 -6.82 -1.75 -0.47
C ILE A 20 -5.74 -2.71 -0.95
N VAL A 21 -5.05 -3.40 -0.03
CA VAL A 21 -3.87 -4.20 -0.36
C VAL A 21 -4.20 -5.40 -1.25
N PRO A 22 -5.14 -6.29 -0.89
CA PRO A 22 -5.50 -7.41 -1.76
C PRO A 22 -6.18 -6.96 -3.06
N ALA A 23 -6.99 -5.89 -3.03
CA ALA A 23 -7.63 -5.37 -4.25
C ALA A 23 -6.58 -4.86 -5.26
N LEU A 24 -5.58 -4.11 -4.80
CA LEU A 24 -4.50 -3.64 -5.66
C LEU A 24 -3.59 -4.77 -6.16
N ASN A 25 -3.30 -5.78 -5.33
CA ASN A 25 -2.55 -6.96 -5.78
C ASN A 25 -3.30 -7.73 -6.87
N ALA A 26 -4.62 -7.94 -6.70
CA ALA A 26 -5.46 -8.60 -7.68
C ALA A 26 -5.53 -7.80 -8.98
N PHE A 27 -5.72 -6.48 -8.88
CA PHE A 27 -5.68 -5.56 -10.02
C PHE A 27 -4.35 -5.65 -10.78
N CYS A 28 -3.23 -5.62 -10.07
CA CYS A 28 -1.91 -5.72 -10.71
C CYS A 28 -1.69 -7.09 -11.37
N ALA A 29 -2.24 -8.16 -10.81
CA ALA A 29 -2.19 -9.49 -11.44
C ALA A 29 -3.02 -9.54 -12.72
N GLU A 30 -4.24 -9.02 -12.70
CA GLU A 30 -5.14 -8.98 -13.87
C GLU A 30 -4.57 -8.12 -15.00
N GLN A 31 -3.98 -6.98 -14.66
CA GLN A 31 -3.41 -6.03 -15.63
C GLN A 31 -1.93 -6.28 -15.96
N ALA A 32 -1.37 -7.39 -15.48
CA ALA A 32 0.04 -7.77 -15.64
C ALA A 32 1.05 -6.66 -15.24
N VAL A 33 0.71 -5.88 -14.22
CA VAL A 33 1.58 -4.82 -13.67
C VAL A 33 2.58 -5.45 -12.72
N THR A 34 3.84 -5.47 -13.15
CA THR A 34 4.96 -6.12 -12.42
C THR A 34 6.01 -5.12 -11.90
N GLY A 35 5.83 -3.84 -12.21
CA GLY A 35 6.67 -2.74 -11.74
C GLY A 35 5.93 -1.43 -11.90
N ALA A 36 5.61 -0.76 -10.80
CA ALA A 36 4.92 0.51 -10.81
C ALA A 36 5.17 1.31 -9.54
N VAL A 37 4.90 2.61 -9.59
CA VAL A 37 4.67 3.45 -8.41
C VAL A 37 3.17 3.72 -8.29
N LEU A 38 2.69 3.88 -7.06
CA LEU A 38 1.30 4.25 -6.81
C LEU A 38 1.21 5.37 -5.79
N HIS A 39 0.20 6.22 -5.96
CA HIS A 39 -0.22 7.20 -4.97
C HIS A 39 -1.74 7.32 -4.98
N GLY A 40 -2.34 7.74 -3.86
CA GLY A 40 -3.78 7.92 -3.80
C GLY A 40 -4.28 8.59 -2.53
N ILE A 41 -5.57 8.91 -2.55
CA ILE A 41 -6.35 9.50 -1.46
C ILE A 41 -7.68 8.77 -1.34
N GLY A 42 -8.46 9.03 -0.30
CA GLY A 42 -9.74 8.35 -0.08
C GLY A 42 -10.09 8.27 1.38
N ALA A 43 -10.95 7.33 1.75
CA ALA A 43 -11.35 7.13 3.14
C ALA A 43 -11.45 5.64 3.50
N VAL A 44 -11.04 5.31 4.73
CA VAL A 44 -11.15 3.96 5.31
C VAL A 44 -11.93 3.98 6.62
N LYS A 45 -12.59 2.86 6.92
CA LYS A 45 -13.24 2.62 8.22
C LYS A 45 -12.44 1.72 9.15
N GLU A 46 -11.55 0.91 8.58
CA GLU A 46 -10.65 0.04 9.32
C GLU A 46 -9.29 0.06 8.65
N ALA A 47 -8.22 0.14 9.42
CA ALA A 47 -6.87 0.00 8.90
C ALA A 47 -5.99 -0.76 9.90
N THR A 48 -5.06 -1.56 9.39
CA THR A 48 -3.99 -2.16 10.18
C THR A 48 -2.68 -1.56 9.70
N LEU A 49 -2.05 -0.76 10.56
CA LEU A 49 -0.76 -0.14 10.28
C LEU A 49 0.34 -0.83 11.10
N GLY A 50 1.58 -0.69 10.67
CA GLY A 50 2.70 -1.10 11.50
C GLY A 50 4.00 -0.38 11.18
N TYR A 51 4.96 -0.58 12.08
CA TYR A 51 6.35 -0.20 11.91
C TYR A 51 7.24 -1.41 12.18
N TYR A 52 8.40 -1.45 11.54
CA TYR A 52 9.36 -2.53 11.75
C TYR A 52 10.20 -2.23 13.00
N SER A 53 10.17 -3.12 13.99
CA SER A 53 11.02 -3.03 15.18
C SER A 53 12.37 -3.68 14.89
N LEU A 54 13.45 -2.91 15.00
CA LEU A 54 14.81 -3.45 14.85
C LEU A 54 15.21 -4.35 16.01
N GLU A 55 14.68 -4.10 17.21
CA GLU A 55 14.97 -4.91 18.40
C GLU A 55 14.36 -6.31 18.30
N LYS A 56 13.14 -6.38 17.75
CA LYS A 56 12.37 -7.63 17.66
C LYS A 56 12.45 -8.30 16.28
N GLU A 57 13.03 -7.61 15.30
CA GLU A 57 13.10 -8.01 13.89
C GLU A 57 11.73 -8.39 13.29
N GLU A 58 10.68 -7.73 13.76
CA GLU A 58 9.29 -7.98 13.37
C GLU A 58 8.49 -6.68 13.27
N TYR A 59 7.36 -6.75 12.56
CA TYR A 59 6.42 -5.63 12.51
C TYR A 59 5.55 -5.58 13.76
N VAL A 60 5.61 -4.44 14.46
CA VAL A 60 4.63 -4.09 15.48
C VAL A 60 3.43 -3.48 14.78
N ARG A 61 2.28 -4.13 14.94
CA ARG A 61 1.03 -3.76 14.27
C ARG A 61 0.04 -3.13 15.23
N ARG A 62 -0.83 -2.30 14.67
CA ARG A 62 -1.95 -1.70 15.37
C ARG A 62 -3.14 -1.57 14.44
N ASP A 63 -4.31 -1.94 14.95
CA ASP A 63 -5.59 -1.73 14.29
C ASP A 63 -6.19 -0.38 14.65
N PHE A 64 -6.82 0.23 13.65
CA PHE A 64 -7.55 1.49 13.71
C PHE A 64 -8.96 1.24 13.21
N ARG A 65 -9.97 1.72 13.95
CA ARG A 65 -11.38 1.62 13.59
C ARG A 65 -12.05 2.98 13.80
N GLY A 66 -12.85 3.42 12.85
CA GLY A 66 -13.51 4.71 12.90
C GLY A 66 -13.63 5.35 11.53
N GLU A 67 -13.44 6.66 11.43
CA GLU A 67 -13.61 7.41 10.19
C GLU A 67 -12.29 8.11 9.87
N PHE A 68 -11.55 7.58 8.89
CA PHE A 68 -10.25 8.12 8.53
C PHE A 68 -10.19 8.51 7.07
N GLU A 69 -9.72 9.72 6.82
CA GLU A 69 -9.23 10.12 5.51
C GLU A 69 -7.83 9.52 5.28
N ILE A 70 -7.64 8.96 4.10
CA ILE A 70 -6.35 8.64 3.50
C ILE A 70 -5.77 9.95 2.99
N VAL A 71 -4.98 10.61 3.82
CA VAL A 71 -4.30 11.86 3.47
C VAL A 71 -3.26 11.62 2.37
N ASN A 72 -2.58 10.48 2.44
CA ASN A 72 -1.67 10.02 1.40
C ASN A 72 -1.48 8.52 1.50
N LEU A 73 -1.81 7.79 0.44
CA LEU A 73 -1.35 6.44 0.18
C LEU A 73 -0.18 6.53 -0.81
N ALA A 74 0.96 5.94 -0.50
CA ALA A 74 2.10 5.91 -1.41
C ALA A 74 2.79 4.55 -1.38
N GLY A 75 3.21 4.06 -2.53
CA GLY A 75 3.82 2.75 -2.61
C GLY A 75 4.38 2.40 -3.97
N ASN A 76 4.72 1.12 -4.10
CA ASN A 76 5.17 0.53 -5.36
C ASN A 76 4.56 -0.86 -5.54
N VAL A 77 4.52 -1.27 -6.80
CA VAL A 77 4.21 -2.62 -7.24
C VAL A 77 5.50 -3.27 -7.71
N THR A 78 5.75 -4.47 -7.23
CA THR A 78 6.94 -5.28 -7.53
C THR A 78 6.52 -6.74 -7.72
N VAL A 79 7.47 -7.64 -7.93
CA VAL A 79 7.24 -9.09 -8.02
C VAL A 79 7.94 -9.78 -6.87
N LEU A 80 7.18 -10.48 -6.03
CA LEU A 80 7.69 -11.36 -4.97
C LEU A 80 7.16 -12.77 -5.24
N GLU A 81 8.06 -13.76 -5.29
CA GLU A 81 7.69 -15.18 -5.51
C GLU A 81 6.79 -15.39 -6.76
N GLY A 82 7.08 -14.64 -7.82
CA GLY A 82 6.37 -14.73 -9.11
C GLY A 82 5.01 -14.03 -9.15
N LYS A 83 4.59 -13.35 -8.08
CA LYS A 83 3.30 -12.64 -8.00
C LYS A 83 3.50 -11.14 -7.79
N PRO A 84 2.59 -10.29 -8.28
CA PRO A 84 2.58 -8.88 -7.92
C PRO A 84 2.52 -8.69 -6.41
N PHE A 85 3.28 -7.73 -5.93
CA PHE A 85 3.42 -7.39 -4.52
C PHE A 85 3.37 -5.87 -4.37
N VAL A 86 2.26 -5.41 -3.81
CA VAL A 86 2.04 -4.03 -3.40
C VAL A 86 2.72 -3.79 -2.05
N HIS A 87 3.70 -2.89 -2.05
CA HIS A 87 4.26 -2.34 -0.82
C HIS A 87 3.82 -0.89 -0.69
N ALA A 88 2.94 -0.62 0.28
CA ALA A 88 2.37 0.70 0.48
C ALA A 88 2.53 1.18 1.93
N HIS A 89 2.78 2.47 2.07
CA HIS A 89 2.67 3.22 3.31
C HIS A 89 1.49 4.17 3.21
N VAL A 90 0.93 4.54 4.34
CA VAL A 90 -0.20 5.46 4.39
C VAL A 90 -0.05 6.47 5.53
N ALA A 91 -0.57 7.67 5.30
CA ALA A 91 -0.92 8.64 6.32
C ALA A 91 -2.46 8.74 6.41
N LEU A 92 -2.99 8.57 7.61
CA LEU A 92 -4.41 8.64 7.93
C LEU A 92 -4.65 9.79 8.90
N ALA A 93 -5.74 10.52 8.73
CA ALA A 93 -6.20 11.51 9.71
C ALA A 93 -7.73 11.44 9.82
N GLY A 94 -8.26 11.56 11.02
CA GLY A 94 -9.69 11.42 11.25
C GLY A 94 -9.97 11.07 12.69
N ARG A 95 -11.04 10.29 12.91
CA ARG A 95 -11.54 9.94 14.24
C ARG A 95 -11.34 8.44 14.51
N ASP A 96 -10.51 8.15 15.50
CA ASP A 96 -10.32 6.80 16.04
C ASP A 96 -11.38 6.55 17.12
N GLU A 97 -12.22 5.53 16.94
CA GLU A 97 -13.23 5.14 17.93
C GLU A 97 -12.60 4.83 19.30
N GLN A 98 -11.36 4.35 19.30
CA GLN A 98 -10.64 4.01 20.53
C GLN A 98 -9.95 5.22 21.16
N ARG A 99 -9.79 6.34 20.43
CA ARG A 99 -9.14 7.56 20.92
C ARG A 99 -9.83 8.84 20.39
N PRO A 100 -11.05 9.15 20.85
CA PRO A 100 -11.79 10.33 20.38
C PRO A 100 -11.10 11.66 20.66
N ALA A 101 -10.17 11.72 21.63
CA ALA A 101 -9.39 12.93 21.91
C ALA A 101 -8.30 13.23 20.86
N ASP A 102 -8.06 12.30 19.93
CA ASP A 102 -7.06 12.39 18.87
C ASP A 102 -7.68 12.75 17.51
N ASP A 103 -8.90 13.32 17.47
CA ASP A 103 -9.56 13.74 16.23
C ASP A 103 -8.65 14.61 15.34
N PHE A 104 -8.65 14.31 14.04
CA PHE A 104 -7.80 14.93 13.01
C PHE A 104 -6.29 14.77 13.19
N LYS A 105 -5.80 14.02 14.20
CA LYS A 105 -4.37 13.72 14.30
C LYS A 105 -3.95 12.74 13.22
N ALA A 106 -2.83 13.06 12.56
CA ALA A 106 -2.24 12.18 11.58
C ALA A 106 -1.53 10.99 12.26
N VAL A 107 -1.80 9.80 11.74
CA VAL A 107 -1.08 8.56 12.04
C VAL A 107 -0.60 7.94 10.74
N GLY A 108 0.47 7.15 10.78
CA GLY A 108 0.99 6.54 9.55
C GLY A 108 1.95 5.39 9.78
N GLY A 109 2.25 4.68 8.71
CA GLY A 109 3.14 3.53 8.73
C GLY A 109 2.97 2.62 7.51
N HIS A 110 3.50 1.41 7.62
CA HIS A 110 3.27 0.35 6.64
C HIS A 110 1.80 -0.09 6.67
N LEU A 111 1.16 -0.14 5.51
CA LEU A 111 -0.25 -0.54 5.38
C LEU A 111 -0.34 -2.06 5.17
N PHE A 112 -0.88 -2.77 6.16
CA PHE A 112 -1.21 -4.20 6.03
C PHE A 112 -2.61 -4.44 5.49
N ARG A 113 -3.56 -3.58 5.88
CA ARG A 113 -4.98 -3.69 5.54
C ARG A 113 -5.63 -2.32 5.62
N GLY A 114 -6.56 -2.03 4.70
CA GLY A 114 -7.35 -0.80 4.73
C GLY A 114 -8.70 -0.99 4.06
N ILE A 115 -9.78 -1.00 4.84
CA ILE A 115 -11.16 -1.19 4.34
C ILE A 115 -11.77 0.14 3.98
N ILE A 116 -12.11 0.32 2.71
CA ILE A 116 -12.71 1.55 2.19
C ILE A 116 -14.06 1.82 2.87
N SER A 117 -14.22 3.04 3.39
CA SER A 117 -15.48 3.53 3.97
C SER A 117 -16.38 4.19 2.93
N ALA A 118 -15.80 4.99 2.01
CA ALA A 118 -16.50 5.66 0.93
C ALA A 118 -15.88 5.32 -0.44
N THR A 119 -14.66 5.81 -0.71
CA THR A 119 -13.90 5.48 -1.92
C THR A 119 -12.40 5.67 -1.68
N ALA A 120 -11.56 5.12 -2.55
CA ALA A 120 -10.18 5.55 -2.70
C ALA A 120 -9.81 5.70 -4.17
N GLU A 121 -9.18 6.81 -4.51
CA GLU A 121 -8.72 7.17 -5.84
C GLU A 121 -7.21 7.02 -5.88
N ILE A 122 -6.74 6.12 -6.75
CA ILE A 122 -5.36 5.63 -6.77
C ILE A 122 -4.84 5.72 -8.20
N ILE A 123 -3.73 6.42 -8.36
CA ILE A 123 -3.01 6.53 -9.62
C ILE A 123 -1.83 5.55 -9.56
N ILE A 124 -1.76 4.66 -10.53
CA ILE A 124 -0.69 3.66 -10.65
C ILE A 124 0.05 3.93 -11.95
N THR A 125 1.32 4.31 -11.86
CA THR A 125 2.17 4.57 -13.02
C THR A 125 3.12 3.40 -13.22
N SER A 126 2.92 2.65 -14.30
CA SER A 126 3.76 1.52 -14.68
C SER A 126 5.13 1.99 -15.13
N ILE A 127 6.16 1.27 -14.68
CA ILE A 127 7.56 1.46 -15.06
C ILE A 127 7.88 0.69 -16.35
N GLY A 128 6.97 -0.15 -16.83
CA GLY A 128 7.14 -0.91 -18.08
C GLY A 128 8.13 -2.08 -17.98
N ALA A 129 8.68 -2.35 -16.79
CA ALA A 129 9.57 -3.47 -16.52
C ALA A 129 9.26 -4.09 -15.15
N ALA A 130 9.53 -5.39 -15.01
CA ALA A 130 9.36 -6.09 -13.74
C ALA A 130 10.43 -5.66 -12.74
N ILE A 131 10.01 -5.33 -11.52
CA ILE A 131 10.91 -5.03 -10.40
C ILE A 131 10.81 -6.19 -9.41
N ARG A 132 11.89 -6.96 -9.26
CA ARG A 132 11.88 -8.15 -8.40
C ARG A 132 12.14 -7.80 -6.94
N ARG A 133 11.61 -8.61 -6.04
CA ARG A 133 11.93 -8.62 -4.62
C ARG A 133 12.35 -10.00 -4.16
N THR A 134 13.32 -10.03 -3.26
CA THR A 134 13.74 -11.24 -2.55
C THR A 134 13.49 -11.09 -1.06
N LYS A 135 12.91 -12.15 -0.46
CA LYS A 135 12.76 -12.25 1.00
C LYS A 135 14.13 -12.54 1.63
N LEU A 136 14.51 -11.77 2.63
CA LEU A 136 15.76 -12.02 3.35
C LEU A 136 15.64 -13.28 4.22
N PRO A 137 16.64 -14.18 4.23
CA PRO A 137 16.64 -15.33 5.14
C PRO A 137 16.53 -14.87 6.60
N GLY A 138 15.60 -15.45 7.35
CA GLY A 138 15.39 -15.14 8.77
C GLY A 138 14.61 -13.86 9.06
N ALA A 139 14.36 -12.97 8.09
CA ALA A 139 13.64 -11.72 8.31
C ALA A 139 12.23 -11.73 7.71
N THR A 140 11.36 -10.85 8.22
CA THR A 140 10.03 -10.59 7.65
C THR A 140 10.05 -9.58 6.49
N LEU A 141 11.23 -9.07 6.13
CA LEU A 141 11.42 -8.08 5.06
C LEU A 141 11.66 -8.73 3.70
N ALA A 142 11.07 -8.11 2.67
CA ALA A 142 11.34 -8.39 1.27
C ALA A 142 11.90 -7.12 0.60
N LEU A 143 13.14 -7.18 0.15
CA LEU A 143 13.84 -6.04 -0.45
C LEU A 143 13.72 -6.06 -1.96
N ILE A 144 13.77 -4.89 -2.59
CA ILE A 144 13.87 -4.79 -4.05
C ILE A 144 15.26 -5.28 -4.48
N ASP A 145 15.28 -6.16 -5.48
CA ASP A 145 16.51 -6.64 -6.10
C ASP A 145 17.01 -5.57 -7.08
N LEU A 146 18.02 -4.81 -6.66
CA LEU A 146 18.69 -3.83 -7.50
C LEU A 146 20.09 -4.35 -7.88
N PRO A 147 20.52 -4.19 -9.14
CA PRO A 147 21.91 -4.44 -9.49
C PRO A 147 22.79 -3.51 -8.66
N GLN A 148 23.96 -4.01 -8.22
CA GLN A 148 24.99 -3.12 -7.70
C GLN A 148 25.32 -2.13 -8.81
N HIS A 149 25.17 -0.84 -8.54
CA HIS A 149 25.51 0.21 -9.49
C HIS A 149 27.00 0.08 -9.83
N ARG A 150 27.32 -0.46 -11.00
CA ARG A 150 28.68 -0.40 -11.52
C ARG A 150 28.87 1.02 -12.00
N ASN A 151 29.63 1.81 -11.23
CA ASN A 151 30.13 3.08 -11.74
C ASN A 151 30.91 2.77 -13.02
N GLY A 152 30.43 3.31 -14.14
CA GLY A 152 31.21 3.40 -15.38
C GLY A 152 32.37 4.37 -15.21
#